data_AF-A0A645FPZ8-F1
#
_entry.id   AF-A0A645FPZ8-F1
#
_cell.length_a   1.000
_cell.length_b   1.000
_cell.length_c   1.000
_cell.angle_alpha   90.00
_cell.angle_beta   90.00
_cell.angle_gamma   90.00
#
_symmetry.space_group_name_H-M   'P 1'
#
loop_
_entity.id
_entity.type
_entity.pdbx_description
1 polymer ?
#
loop_
_entity_poly.entity_id
_entity_poly.type
_entity_poly.pdbx_seq_one_letter_code
_entity_poly.pdbx_strand_id
1 'polypeptide(L)'
;MIQLDQPLVDLDAATATLEQAAALNPWVGEPRMVLAQLYLSAGRCAEAARAAESALQCFSAWGNAWDKRVQWDAWVAWTRILLQSAEEGTWPERLDKLNNLALRT
;
A
#
# COMPACT_ATOMS: atom_id res chain seq x y z
N MET A 1 17.32 22.21 0.71
CA MET A 1 17.14 21.46 -0.55
C MET A 1 17.24 20.00 -0.14
N ILE A 2 16.12 19.27 -0.08
CA ILE A 2 16.18 17.82 0.21
C ILE A 2 16.63 17.18 -1.11
N GLN A 3 17.86 16.71 -1.15
CA GLN A 3 18.42 16.06 -2.32
C GLN A 3 17.79 14.66 -2.39
N LEU A 4 16.92 14.44 -3.37
CA LEU A 4 16.40 13.12 -3.71
C LEU A 4 17.47 12.39 -4.54
N ASP A 5 18.60 12.05 -3.90
CA ASP A 5 19.76 11.38 -4.54
C ASP A 5 19.53 9.88 -4.81
N GLN A 6 18.34 9.36 -4.50
CA GLN A 6 17.98 7.97 -4.71
C GLN A 6 17.11 7.85 -5.96
N PRO A 7 17.48 7.03 -6.96
CA PRO A 7 16.56 6.74 -8.04
C PRO A 7 15.33 6.06 -7.45
N LEU A 8 14.15 6.71 -7.57
CA LEU A 8 12.81 6.13 -7.32
C LEU A 8 12.52 4.85 -8.15
N VAL A 9 13.52 4.38 -8.90
CA VAL A 9 13.50 3.20 -9.78
C VAL A 9 13.99 1.95 -9.03
N ASP A 10 14.71 2.10 -7.91
CA ASP A 10 15.11 0.98 -7.07
C ASP A 10 13.99 0.62 -6.08
N LEU A 11 13.39 -0.57 -6.28
CA LEU A 11 12.31 -1.11 -5.46
C LEU A 11 12.74 -1.32 -4.01
N ASP A 12 14.00 -1.67 -3.75
CA ASP A 12 14.49 -1.90 -2.39
C ASP A 12 14.64 -0.57 -1.65
N ALA A 13 15.19 0.44 -2.32
CA ALA A 13 15.30 1.79 -1.77
C ALA A 13 13.92 2.42 -1.52
N ALA A 14 12.97 2.22 -2.43
CA ALA A 14 11.58 2.67 -2.26
C ALA A 14 10.90 1.97 -1.07
N THR A 15 11.09 0.66 -0.93
CA THR A 15 10.56 -0.12 0.20
C THR A 15 11.12 0.39 1.51
N ALA A 16 12.45 0.53 1.63
CA ALA A 16 13.11 1.03 2.85
C ALA A 16 12.65 2.45 3.22
N THR A 17 12.47 3.33 2.22
CA THR A 17 11.97 4.69 2.45
C THR A 17 10.55 4.67 3.01
N LEU A 18 9.68 3.82 2.47
CA LEU A 18 8.30 3.71 2.95
C LEU A 18 8.21 3.04 4.32
N GLU A 19 9.04 2.04 4.62
CA GLU A 19 9.16 1.44 5.96
C GLU A 19 9.55 2.50 6.99
N GLN A 20 10.55 3.32 6.67
CA GLN A 20 10.96 4.43 7.53
C GLN A 20 9.83 5.46 7.69
N ALA A 21 9.14 5.82 6.61
CA ALA A 21 8.01 6.75 6.67
C ALA A 21 6.87 6.22 7.56
N ALA A 22 6.54 4.93 7.46
CA ALA A 22 5.53 4.27 8.27
C ALA A 22 5.92 4.16 9.76
N ALA A 23 7.21 4.01 10.05
CA ALA A 23 7.74 4.00 11.41
C ALA A 23 7.69 5.40 12.05
N LEU A 24 8.08 6.43 11.30
CA LEU A 24 8.07 7.82 11.76
C LEU A 24 6.65 8.40 11.88
N ASN A 25 5.71 7.92 11.06
CA ASN A 25 4.34 8.44 10.99
C ASN A 25 3.33 7.30 11.20
N PRO A 26 3.23 6.75 12.41
CA PRO A 26 2.46 5.52 12.66
C PRO A 26 0.95 5.66 12.47
N TRP A 27 0.43 6.88 12.31
CA TRP A 27 -0.99 7.18 12.17
C TRP A 27 -1.42 7.49 10.72
N VAL A 28 -0.46 7.56 9.79
CA VAL A 28 -0.69 7.84 8.37
C VAL A 28 -0.79 6.50 7.64
N GLY A 29 -1.90 6.26 6.95
CA GLY A 29 -2.19 4.96 6.33
C GLY A 29 -1.48 4.75 4.98
N GLU A 30 -1.26 5.83 4.23
CA GLU A 30 -0.79 5.80 2.85
C GLU A 30 0.57 5.11 2.68
N PRO A 31 1.61 5.37 3.49
CA PRO A 31 2.88 4.66 3.36
C PRO A 31 2.73 3.14 3.53
N ARG A 32 1.89 2.70 4.48
CA ARG A 32 1.63 1.26 4.70
C ARG A 32 0.83 0.63 3.57
N MET A 33 -0.12 1.36 3.00
CA MET A 33 -0.86 0.92 1.83
C MET A 33 0.10 0.70 0.65
N VAL A 34 0.97 1.68 0.35
CA VAL A 34 1.94 1.55 -0.75
C VAL A 34 2.93 0.40 -0.49
N LEU A 35 3.38 0.20 0.75
CA LEU A 35 4.16 -0.98 1.13
C LEU A 35 3.43 -2.29 0.84
N ALA A 36 2.14 -2.38 1.15
CA ALA A 36 1.36 -3.58 0.87
C ALA A 36 1.37 -3.92 -0.63
N GLN A 37 1.25 -2.92 -1.49
CA GLN A 37 1.34 -3.10 -2.95
C GLN A 37 2.73 -3.55 -3.40
N LEU A 38 3.80 -2.98 -2.84
CA LEU A 38 5.18 -3.41 -3.14
C LEU A 38 5.42 -4.85 -2.69
N TYR A 39 4.99 -5.21 -1.48
CA TYR A 39 5.10 -6.57 -0.97
C TYR A 39 4.33 -7.58 -1.82
N LEU A 40 3.11 -7.25 -2.27
CA LEU A 40 2.37 -8.10 -3.19
C LEU A 40 3.11 -8.30 -4.51
N SER A 41 3.65 -7.23 -5.07
CA SER A 41 4.42 -7.27 -6.31
C SER A 41 5.71 -8.09 -6.17
N ALA A 42 6.24 -8.22 -4.95
CA ALA A 42 7.39 -9.06 -4.59
C ALA A 42 7.00 -10.48 -4.12
N GLY A 43 5.72 -10.86 -4.14
CA GLY A 43 5.24 -12.17 -3.66
C GLY A 43 5.26 -12.36 -2.13
N ARG A 44 5.48 -11.28 -1.38
CA ARG A 44 5.55 -11.26 0.11
C ARG A 44 4.14 -11.12 0.72
N CYS A 45 3.26 -12.09 0.46
CA CYS A 45 1.83 -12.00 0.79
C CYS A 45 1.55 -11.72 2.29
N ALA A 46 2.24 -12.41 3.20
CA ALA A 46 2.02 -12.22 4.65
C ALA A 46 2.42 -10.81 5.14
N GLU A 47 3.40 -10.19 4.49
CA GLU A 47 3.84 -8.83 4.82
C GLU A 47 2.89 -7.80 4.22
N ALA A 48 2.40 -8.07 3.02
CA ALA A 48 1.38 -7.27 2.39
C ALA A 48 0.08 -7.23 3.21
N ALA A 49 -0.41 -8.39 3.67
CA ALA A 49 -1.64 -8.48 4.46
C ALA A 49 -1.52 -7.63 5.75
N ARG A 50 -0.44 -7.81 6.52
CA ARG A 50 -0.19 -7.02 7.74
C ARG A 50 -0.10 -5.52 7.47
N ALA A 51 0.55 -5.12 6.37
CA ALA A 51 0.67 -3.72 5.99
C ALA A 51 -0.70 -3.13 5.57
N ALA A 52 -1.50 -3.87 4.79
CA ALA A 52 -2.83 -3.46 4.34
C ALA A 52 -3.83 -3.37 5.51
N GLU A 53 -3.84 -4.33 6.44
CA GLU A 53 -4.64 -4.28 7.67
C GLU A 53 -4.32 -3.03 8.49
N SER A 54 -3.03 -2.78 8.72
CA SER A 54 -2.57 -1.62 9.48
C SER A 54 -2.96 -0.30 8.80
N ALA A 55 -2.90 -0.24 7.47
CA ALA A 55 -3.35 0.91 6.69
C ALA A 55 -4.88 1.13 6.83
N LEU A 56 -5.69 0.07 6.73
CA LEU A 56 -7.14 0.15 6.92
C LEU A 56 -7.51 0.63 8.33
N GLN A 57 -6.78 0.18 9.35
CA GLN A 57 -6.98 0.68 10.72
C GLN A 57 -6.73 2.18 10.80
N CYS A 58 -5.64 2.69 10.21
CA CYS A 58 -5.36 4.13 10.17
C CYS A 58 -6.45 4.91 9.42
N PHE A 59 -6.85 4.46 8.23
CA PHE A 59 -7.90 5.12 7.46
C PHE A 59 -9.24 5.15 8.20
N SER A 60 -9.57 4.07 8.92
CA SER A 60 -10.82 3.96 9.68
C SER A 60 -10.80 4.81 10.96
N ALA A 61 -9.65 4.91 11.63
CA ALA A 61 -9.53 5.66 12.88
C ALA A 61 -9.71 7.18 12.69
N TRP A 62 -9.20 7.73 11.59
CA TRP A 62 -9.24 9.17 11.32
C TRP A 62 -10.34 9.58 10.35
N GLY A 63 -10.78 8.66 9.48
CA GLY A 63 -11.78 8.96 8.44
C GLY A 63 -11.32 10.02 7.42
N ASN A 64 -10.01 10.20 7.22
CA ASN A 64 -9.46 11.12 6.23
C ASN A 64 -8.25 10.52 5.50
N ALA A 65 -7.94 11.10 4.33
CA ALA A 65 -6.65 10.91 3.65
C ALA A 65 -5.79 12.17 3.79
N TRP A 66 -4.51 11.97 4.06
CA TRP A 66 -3.49 13.00 4.15
C TRP A 66 -3.05 13.47 2.75
N ASP A 67 -3.03 12.56 1.77
CA ASP A 67 -2.85 12.93 0.37
C ASP A 67 -4.15 13.50 -0.22
N LYS A 68 -4.19 14.81 -0.41
CA LYS A 68 -5.37 15.55 -0.90
C LYS A 68 -5.68 15.31 -2.37
N ARG A 69 -4.80 14.66 -3.13
CA ARG A 69 -5.01 14.36 -4.56
C ARG A 69 -5.93 13.16 -4.78
N VAL A 70 -6.03 12.29 -3.79
CA VAL A 70 -6.80 11.04 -3.87
C VAL A 70 -7.81 11.03 -2.72
N GLN A 71 -9.08 10.79 -3.05
CA GLN A 71 -10.14 10.76 -2.03
C GLN A 71 -9.95 9.59 -1.06
N TRP A 72 -10.38 9.76 0.18
CA TRP A 72 -10.29 8.74 1.23
C TRP A 72 -10.89 7.40 0.81
N ASP A 73 -12.06 7.42 0.16
CA ASP A 73 -12.74 6.19 -0.30
C ASP A 73 -11.87 5.38 -1.27
N ALA A 74 -11.07 6.05 -2.11
CA ALA A 74 -10.19 5.38 -3.06
C ALA A 74 -9.02 4.69 -2.34
N TRP A 75 -8.44 5.33 -1.32
CA TRP A 75 -7.43 4.68 -0.47
C TRP A 75 -8.00 3.46 0.24
N VAL A 76 -9.19 3.56 0.83
CA VAL A 76 -9.84 2.44 1.52
C VAL A 76 -10.16 1.30 0.56
N ALA A 77 -10.79 1.60 -0.58
CA ALA A 77 -11.17 0.61 -1.57
C ALA A 77 -9.96 -0.15 -2.10
N TRP A 78 -8.89 0.57 -2.46
CA TRP A 78 -7.67 -0.04 -2.95
C TRP A 78 -7.00 -0.90 -1.88
N THR A 79 -6.90 -0.41 -0.65
CA THR A 79 -6.31 -1.18 0.46
C THR A 79 -7.06 -2.48 0.72
N ARG A 80 -8.39 -2.50 0.61
CA ARG A 80 -9.18 -3.73 0.72
C ARG A 80 -8.89 -4.73 -0.41
N ILE A 81 -8.68 -4.25 -1.64
CA ILE A 81 -8.30 -5.10 -2.78
C ILE A 81 -6.92 -5.72 -2.53
N LEU A 82 -5.96 -4.93 -2.04
CA LEU A 82 -4.63 -5.42 -1.68
C LEU A 82 -4.72 -6.49 -0.57
N LEU A 83 -5.49 -6.23 0.49
CA LEU A 83 -5.67 -7.19 1.58
C LEU A 83 -6.27 -8.51 1.08
N GLN A 84 -7.38 -8.44 0.36
CA GLN A 84 -8.02 -9.64 -0.22
C GLN A 84 -7.06 -10.40 -1.15
N SER A 85 -6.30 -9.68 -1.96
CA SER A 85 -5.32 -10.30 -2.86
C SER A 85 -4.16 -10.97 -2.13
N ALA A 86 -3.74 -10.41 -0.99
CA ALA A 86 -2.71 -10.97 -0.11
C ALA A 86 -3.19 -12.23 0.61
N GLU A 87 -4.44 -12.24 1.05
CA GLU A 87 -5.06 -13.39 1.73
C GLU A 87 -5.36 -14.54 0.77
N GLU A 88 -5.86 -14.22 -0.43
CA GLU A 88 -6.26 -15.22 -1.42
C GLU A 88 -5.13 -15.64 -2.37
N GLY A 89 -4.00 -14.91 -2.37
CA GLY A 89 -2.90 -15.14 -3.31
C GLY A 89 -3.28 -14.87 -4.77
N THR A 90 -4.25 -13.98 -5.01
CA THR A 90 -4.83 -13.69 -6.33
C THR A 90 -4.19 -12.50 -7.05
N TRP A 91 -3.11 -11.96 -6.49
CA TRP A 91 -2.41 -10.81 -7.09
C TRP A 91 -1.84 -11.17 -8.47
N PRO A 92 -2.13 -10.36 -9.52
CA PRO A 92 -1.70 -10.70 -10.87
C PRO A 92 -0.20 -10.47 -11.05
N GLU A 93 0.48 -11.43 -11.66
CA GLU A 93 1.90 -11.30 -12.07
C GLU A 93 2.12 -10.18 -13.10
N ARG A 94 1.06 -9.75 -13.80
CA ARG A 94 1.13 -8.77 -14.88
C ARG A 94 0.23 -7.57 -14.60
N LEU A 95 0.83 -6.39 -14.61
CA LEU A 95 0.20 -5.12 -14.19
C LEU A 95 -0.98 -4.70 -15.07
N ASP A 96 -1.03 -5.12 -16.33
CA ASP A 96 -2.14 -4.85 -17.24
C ASP A 96 -3.46 -5.55 -16.83
N LYS A 97 -3.38 -6.56 -15.95
CA LYS A 97 -4.55 -7.23 -15.36
C LYS A 97 -5.08 -6.52 -14.11
N LEU A 98 -4.41 -5.49 -13.60
CA LEU A 98 -4.86 -4.72 -12.43
C LEU A 98 -6.23 -4.07 -12.66
N ASN A 99 -6.53 -3.65 -13.90
CA ASN A 99 -7.82 -3.04 -14.26
C ASN A 99 -9.03 -3.99 -14.05
N ASN A 100 -8.79 -5.29 -13.88
CA ASN A 100 -9.83 -6.30 -13.65
C ASN A 100 -9.91 -6.74 -12.18
N LEU A 101 -9.13 -6.14 -11.29
CA LEU A 101 -9.22 -6.42 -9.86
C LEU A 101 -10.45 -5.74 -9.27
N ALA A 102 -11.26 -6.53 -8.59
CA ALA A 102 -12.42 -6.08 -7.85
C ALA A 102 -12.50 -6.86 -6.54
N LEU A 103 -13.12 -6.25 -5.53
CA LEU A 103 -13.47 -6.96 -4.30
C LEU A 103 -14.41 -8.10 -4.64
N ARG A 104 -14.14 -9.30 -4.10
CA ARG A 104 -15.06 -10.44 -4.18
C ARG A 104 -15.77 -10.57 -2.83
N THR A 105 -17.10 -10.55 -2.88
CA THR A 105 -18.00 -10.76 -1.72
C THR A 105 -18.35 -12.22 -1.53
#